data_AF-A0AAV0DAB2-F1
#
_entry.id   AF-A0AAV0DAB2-F1
#
_cell.length_a   1.000
_cell.length_b   1.000
_cell.length_c   1.000
_cell.angle_alpha   90.00
_cell.angle_beta   90.00
_cell.angle_gamma   90.00
#
_symmetry.space_group_name_H-M   'P 1'
#
loop_
_entity.id
_entity.type
_entity.pdbx_description
1 polymer ?
#
loop_
_entity_poly.entity_id
_entity_poly.type
_entity_poly.pdbx_seq_one_letter_code
_entity_poly.pdbx_strand_id
1 'polypeptide(L)'
;MVDSSSLPRHCGIETKYSLALINQIDNNKTIKKESYWGHIFTRRNNFGCCSFIPLKKFYDKSEGYLVDDTCLFEAELSVITNAFAASHDNCDQALNVGDHVESAHVEARLFLESLTNKPSSSFWESNSPTHELSLLKGHDTSATIIFDMLISTPLDILVDPRNETAILESLSAVINHNLHLFSDGQAKEIMNLKTTFPQLMQECRSSIEIKRRSEHPSWSTLEKTRSLLEDFVKTGEGIRAEVEELNNKKKELEAQLKVIKSNSLHVKEERIEVSRQMEFHCSLAMEQTAEIVAKDAKVNQANKKLEHSLKSKWAATRDLFS
;
A
#
# COMPACT_ATOMS: atom_id res chain seq x y z
N MET A 1 2.24 5.28 14.96
CA MET A 1 2.31 3.88 15.43
C MET A 1 3.11 3.78 16.72
N VAL A 2 2.42 3.80 17.87
CA VAL A 2 3.04 3.54 19.19
C VAL A 2 3.32 2.04 19.31
N ASP A 3 4.57 1.69 19.62
CA ASP A 3 4.98 0.29 19.75
C ASP A 3 4.34 -0.34 21.01
N SER A 4 3.67 -1.48 20.83
CA SER A 4 2.98 -2.24 21.89
C SER A 4 3.91 -2.67 23.03
N SER A 5 5.23 -2.60 22.80
CA SER A 5 6.29 -2.86 23.77
C SER A 5 6.46 -1.74 24.82
N SER A 6 5.96 -0.53 24.55
CA SER A 6 6.11 0.65 25.40
C SER A 6 5.03 0.79 26.49
N LEU A 7 3.99 -0.04 26.44
CA LEU A 7 2.85 0.01 27.37
C LEU A 7 3.07 -0.93 28.58
N PRO A 8 2.89 -0.43 29.83
CA PRO A 8 2.94 -1.26 31.04
C PRO A 8 2.04 -2.50 30.92
N ARG A 9 2.50 -3.65 31.44
CA ARG A 9 1.82 -4.96 31.33
C ARG A 9 0.39 -5.01 31.87
N HIS A 10 -0.05 -3.98 32.59
CA HIS A 10 -1.34 -3.88 33.29
C HIS A 10 -2.15 -2.63 32.91
N CYS A 11 -1.78 -1.94 31.83
CA CYS A 11 -2.54 -0.79 31.35
C CYS A 11 -3.48 -1.17 30.19
N GLY A 12 -4.60 -0.45 30.11
CA GLY A 12 -5.54 -0.50 29.01
C GLY A 12 -5.75 0.91 28.45
N ILE A 13 -5.92 1.01 27.13
CA ILE A 13 -6.32 2.26 26.48
C ILE A 13 -7.76 2.09 26.02
N GLU A 14 -8.64 2.99 26.45
CA GLU A 14 -9.99 3.04 25.93
C GLU A 14 -10.00 3.76 24.58
N THR A 15 -10.46 3.07 23.55
CA THR A 15 -10.48 3.59 22.18
C THR A 15 -11.83 3.31 21.52
N LYS A 16 -12.26 4.18 20.62
CA LYS A 16 -13.22 3.81 19.58
C LYS A 16 -12.44 3.37 18.37
N TYR A 17 -13.00 2.42 17.64
CA TYR A 17 -12.47 2.06 16.34
C TYR A 17 -13.57 2.01 15.30
N SER A 18 -13.18 2.23 14.06
CA SER A 18 -13.98 1.93 12.90
C SER A 18 -13.14 1.04 11.98
N LEU A 19 -13.79 0.06 11.38
CA LEU A 19 -13.22 -0.79 10.35
C LEU A 19 -14.14 -0.71 9.15
N ALA A 20 -13.61 -0.44 7.97
CA ALA A 20 -14.36 -0.39 6.72
C ALA A 20 -13.78 -1.38 5.70
N LEU A 21 -14.64 -2.19 5.10
CA LEU A 21 -14.32 -2.95 3.90
C LEU A 21 -14.69 -2.10 2.70
N ILE A 22 -13.66 -1.61 2.00
CA ILE A 22 -13.81 -0.67 0.89
C ILE A 22 -14.36 -1.42 -0.33
N ASN A 23 -15.39 -0.83 -0.93
CA ASN A 23 -15.85 -1.25 -2.24
C ASN A 23 -15.03 -0.54 -3.32
N GLN A 24 -14.29 -1.33 -4.10
CA GLN A 24 -13.31 -0.82 -5.07
C GLN A 24 -13.95 -0.34 -6.39
N ILE A 25 -15.26 -0.57 -6.57
CA ILE A 25 -16.02 -0.17 -7.76
C ILE A 25 -16.92 1.03 -7.46
N ASP A 26 -17.64 0.99 -6.32
CA ASP A 26 -18.56 2.03 -5.89
C ASP A 26 -18.38 2.32 -4.40
N ASN A 27 -17.68 3.40 -4.08
CA ASN A 27 -17.37 3.78 -2.71
C ASN A 27 -18.62 3.98 -1.82
N ASN A 28 -19.79 4.25 -2.39
CA ASN A 28 -21.03 4.38 -1.62
C ASN A 28 -21.52 3.04 -1.03
N LYS A 29 -20.97 1.92 -1.51
CA LYS A 29 -21.27 0.57 -1.03
C LYS A 29 -20.24 0.03 -0.04
N THR A 30 -19.26 0.85 0.36
CA THR A 30 -18.28 0.52 1.40
C THR A 30 -19.00 0.16 2.70
N ILE A 31 -18.62 -0.98 3.30
CA ILE A 31 -19.24 -1.47 4.54
C ILE A 31 -18.38 -1.00 5.69
N LYS A 32 -18.87 -0.04 6.48
CA LYS A 32 -18.21 0.45 7.70
C LYS A 32 -18.87 -0.16 8.93
N LYS A 33 -18.07 -0.68 9.85
CA LYS A 33 -18.49 -1.12 11.19
C LYS A 33 -17.71 -0.34 12.22
N GLU A 34 -18.42 0.26 13.14
CA GLU A 34 -17.87 1.09 14.20
C GLU A 34 -18.21 0.52 15.58
N SER A 35 -17.31 0.74 16.53
CA SER A 35 -17.57 0.42 17.93
C SER A 35 -18.63 1.34 18.51
N TYR A 36 -19.74 0.78 18.97
CA TYR A 36 -20.79 1.55 19.66
C TYR A 36 -20.30 2.14 21.00
N TRP A 37 -19.35 1.47 21.67
CA TRP A 37 -18.80 1.85 22.97
C TRP A 37 -17.27 1.84 22.93
N GLY A 38 -16.64 2.52 23.88
CA GLY A 38 -15.19 2.48 24.05
C GLY A 38 -14.72 1.06 24.35
N HIS A 39 -13.71 0.60 23.60
CA HIS A 39 -13.10 -0.70 23.76
C HIS A 39 -11.72 -0.54 24.40
N ILE A 40 -11.46 -1.32 25.45
CA ILE A 40 -10.17 -1.30 26.14
C ILE A 40 -9.22 -2.25 25.43
N PHE A 41 -8.23 -1.69 24.73
CA PHE A 41 -7.12 -2.47 24.19
C PHE A 41 -6.06 -2.68 25.28
N THR A 42 -5.69 -3.93 25.49
CA THR A 42 -4.54 -4.33 26.31
C THR A 42 -3.55 -5.08 25.42
N ARG A 43 -2.31 -5.25 25.90
CA ARG A 43 -1.23 -5.94 25.16
C ARG A 43 -1.57 -7.37 24.69
N ARG A 44 -2.62 -7.99 25.22
CA ARG A 44 -3.04 -9.38 24.90
C ARG A 44 -4.44 -9.47 24.27
N ASN A 45 -5.12 -8.36 24.04
CA ASN A 45 -6.50 -8.38 23.56
C ASN A 45 -6.56 -8.18 22.05
N ASN A 46 -7.02 -9.20 21.33
CA ASN A 46 -7.39 -9.08 19.92
C ASN A 46 -8.88 -8.75 19.84
N PHE A 47 -9.24 -7.70 19.10
CA PHE A 47 -10.65 -7.33 18.90
C PHE A 47 -10.99 -7.25 17.42
N GLY A 48 -12.23 -7.61 17.08
CA GLY A 48 -12.72 -7.62 15.72
C GLY A 48 -14.20 -7.93 15.63
N CYS A 49 -14.71 -8.02 14.40
CA CYS A 49 -16.09 -8.39 14.14
C CYS A 49 -16.13 -9.85 13.64
N CYS A 50 -16.80 -10.74 14.38
CA CYS A 50 -16.89 -12.16 14.03
C CYS A 50 -17.67 -12.44 12.71
N SER A 51 -18.33 -11.44 12.14
CA SER A 51 -19.00 -11.54 10.84
C SER A 51 -19.10 -10.15 10.20
N PHE A 52 -18.33 -9.89 9.13
CA PHE A 52 -18.26 -8.57 8.49
C PHE A 52 -19.19 -8.46 7.27
N ILE A 53 -19.10 -9.43 6.36
CA ILE A 53 -19.87 -9.56 5.13
C ILE A 53 -20.11 -11.06 4.85
N PRO A 54 -21.27 -11.47 4.30
CA PRO A 54 -21.47 -12.84 3.85
C PRO A 54 -20.46 -13.22 2.75
N LEU A 55 -19.80 -14.38 2.86
CA LEU A 55 -18.80 -14.83 1.89
C LEU A 55 -19.32 -14.84 0.45
N LYS A 56 -20.58 -15.27 0.25
CA LYS A 56 -21.23 -15.25 -1.07
C LYS A 56 -21.23 -13.85 -1.71
N LYS A 57 -21.45 -12.82 -0.91
CA LYS A 57 -21.45 -11.42 -1.37
C LYS A 57 -20.03 -10.89 -1.56
N PHE A 58 -19.09 -11.32 -0.72
CA PHE A 58 -17.68 -10.92 -0.81
C PHE A 58 -17.00 -11.42 -2.09
N TYR A 59 -17.26 -12.67 -2.48
CA TYR A 59 -16.66 -13.28 -3.67
C TYR A 59 -17.38 -12.95 -4.99
N ASP A 60 -18.52 -12.26 -4.94
CA ASP A 60 -19.21 -11.83 -6.16
C ASP A 60 -18.46 -10.64 -6.77
N LYS A 61 -17.87 -10.86 -7.95
CA LYS A 61 -17.10 -9.84 -8.67
C LYS A 61 -17.93 -8.60 -9.01
N SER A 62 -19.26 -8.74 -9.14
CA SER A 62 -20.14 -7.61 -9.42
C SER A 62 -20.41 -6.73 -8.20
N GLU A 63 -20.17 -7.26 -6.99
CA GLU A 63 -20.34 -6.54 -5.74
C GLU A 63 -19.15 -5.62 -5.43
N GLY A 64 -17.96 -5.87 -5.99
CA GLY A 64 -16.83 -4.92 -5.97
C GLY A 64 -15.98 -4.88 -4.69
N TYR A 65 -16.16 -5.82 -3.77
CA TYR A 65 -15.35 -5.92 -2.55
C TYR A 65 -14.02 -6.65 -2.74
N LEU A 66 -13.93 -7.52 -3.75
CA LEU A 66 -12.74 -8.26 -4.15
C LEU A 66 -12.45 -7.97 -5.64
N VAL A 67 -11.35 -7.28 -5.91
CA VAL A 67 -10.89 -6.93 -7.27
C VAL A 67 -9.46 -7.42 -7.42
N ASP A 68 -9.18 -8.19 -8.47
CA ASP A 68 -7.86 -8.81 -8.70
C ASP A 68 -7.30 -9.54 -7.47
N ASP A 69 -8.16 -10.37 -6.86
CA ASP A 69 -7.88 -11.14 -5.63
C ASP A 69 -7.38 -10.28 -4.45
N THR A 70 -7.64 -8.96 -4.50
CA THR A 70 -7.26 -7.98 -3.50
C THR A 70 -8.51 -7.36 -2.89
N CYS A 71 -8.52 -7.21 -1.56
CA CYS A 71 -9.55 -6.49 -0.83
C CYS A 71 -8.91 -5.40 0.03
N LEU A 72 -9.60 -4.28 0.18
CA LEU A 72 -9.08 -3.11 0.87
C LEU A 72 -9.83 -2.90 2.18
N PHE A 73 -9.06 -2.77 3.26
CA PHE A 73 -9.59 -2.43 4.58
C PHE A 73 -9.06 -1.07 5.01
N GLU A 74 -9.93 -0.27 5.61
CA GLU A 74 -9.57 0.97 6.26
C GLU A 74 -9.90 0.85 7.76
N ALA A 75 -8.93 1.18 8.61
CA ALA A 75 -9.10 1.13 10.05
C ALA A 75 -8.82 2.51 10.64
N GLU A 76 -9.80 3.07 11.36
CA GLU A 76 -9.63 4.29 12.14
C GLU A 76 -9.65 3.93 13.61
N LEU A 77 -8.73 4.51 14.38
CA LEU A 77 -8.68 4.37 15.82
C LEU A 77 -8.70 5.77 16.44
N SER A 78 -9.53 5.93 17.47
CA SER A 78 -9.62 7.18 18.24
C SER A 78 -9.49 6.86 19.71
N VAL A 79 -8.47 7.40 20.35
CA VAL A 79 -8.24 7.22 21.80
C VAL A 79 -9.24 8.10 22.54
N ILE A 80 -10.07 7.50 23.39
CA ILE A 80 -11.06 8.21 24.21
C ILE A 80 -10.38 8.70 25.50
N THR A 81 -9.54 7.85 26.10
CA THR A 81 -8.94 8.09 27.40
C THR A 81 -7.51 7.55 27.43
N ASN A 82 -6.57 8.35 27.97
CA ASN A 82 -5.17 7.94 28.08
C ASN A 82 -5.01 6.77 29.06
N ALA A 83 -3.96 5.96 28.86
CA ALA A 83 -3.75 4.68 29.52
C ALA A 83 -3.99 4.77 31.03
N PHE A 84 -4.94 3.98 31.54
CA PHE A 84 -5.17 3.83 32.97
C PHE A 84 -4.65 2.47 33.46
N ALA A 85 -4.13 2.44 34.68
CA ALA A 85 -3.79 1.20 35.35
C ALA A 85 -5.09 0.44 35.64
N ALA A 86 -5.22 -0.80 35.16
CA ALA A 86 -6.37 -1.65 35.45
C ALA A 86 -6.36 -2.21 36.90
N SER A 87 -5.52 -1.65 37.78
CA SER A 87 -5.42 -2.01 39.19
C SER A 87 -5.90 -0.85 40.07
N HIS A 88 -6.70 -1.19 41.07
CA HIS A 88 -7.40 -0.32 42.00
C HIS A 88 -6.49 0.43 43.01
N ASP A 89 -5.22 0.67 42.66
CA ASP A 89 -4.24 1.32 43.50
C ASP A 89 -3.72 2.61 42.84
N ASN A 90 -4.10 3.70 43.49
CA ASN A 90 -3.69 5.10 43.38
C ASN A 90 -2.36 5.35 42.63
N CYS A 91 -2.39 6.06 41.50
CA CYS A 91 -1.26 6.86 40.98
C CYS A 91 -1.72 7.86 39.91
N ASP A 92 -1.66 9.14 40.26
CA ASP A 92 -1.80 10.29 39.38
C ASP A 92 -0.64 10.35 38.37
N GLN A 93 -0.89 9.93 37.13
CA GLN A 93 -0.07 10.34 35.99
C GLN A 93 -0.85 10.13 34.68
N ALA A 94 -1.73 11.09 34.39
CA ALA A 94 -2.30 11.24 33.05
C ALA A 94 -1.17 11.70 32.09
N LEU A 95 -0.64 10.79 31.29
CA LEU A 95 0.21 11.13 30.16
C LEU A 95 -0.65 11.89 29.14
N ASN A 96 -0.36 13.18 28.95
CA ASN A 96 -1.11 14.05 28.05
C ASN A 96 -0.61 13.82 26.61
N VAL A 97 -1.26 12.92 25.88
CA VAL A 97 -1.12 12.81 24.43
C VAL A 97 -2.37 13.44 23.83
N GLY A 98 -2.18 14.51 23.06
CA GLY A 98 -3.27 15.28 22.46
C GLY A 98 -4.16 14.43 21.54
N ASP A 99 -5.36 14.94 21.31
CA ASP A 99 -6.39 14.37 20.45
C ASP A 99 -5.86 14.21 19.02
N HIS A 100 -5.23 13.06 18.73
CA HIS A 100 -4.64 12.77 17.43
C HIS A 100 -5.36 11.55 16.84
N VAL A 101 -6.23 11.83 15.87
CA VAL A 101 -6.82 10.82 15.00
C VAL A 101 -5.73 10.36 14.03
N GLU A 102 -5.09 9.23 14.34
CA GLU A 102 -4.13 8.58 13.44
C GLU A 102 -4.93 7.61 12.54
N SER A 103 -5.21 8.01 11.30
CA SER A 103 -5.83 7.13 10.29
C SER A 103 -4.75 6.24 9.67
N ALA A 104 -4.83 4.93 9.85
CA ALA A 104 -3.91 3.98 9.25
C ALA A 104 -4.59 3.27 8.07
N HIS A 105 -4.04 3.47 6.87
CA HIS A 105 -4.44 2.70 5.69
C HIS A 105 -3.63 1.40 5.66
N VAL A 106 -4.31 0.25 5.78
CA VAL A 106 -3.67 -1.07 5.73
C VAL A 106 -4.17 -1.80 4.49
N GLU A 107 -3.34 -1.83 3.46
CA GLU A 107 -3.59 -2.64 2.27
C GLU A 107 -3.33 -4.11 2.60
N ALA A 108 -4.39 -4.90 2.76
CA ALA A 108 -4.26 -6.33 3.05
C ALA A 108 -3.93 -7.10 1.76
N ARG A 109 -2.67 -7.05 1.32
CA ARG A 109 -2.17 -8.00 0.32
C ARG A 109 -1.85 -9.32 1.02
N LEU A 110 -2.69 -10.32 0.72
CA LEU A 110 -2.40 -11.75 0.81
C LEU A 110 -2.28 -12.34 2.23
N PHE A 111 -3.44 -12.47 2.89
CA PHE A 111 -3.63 -13.40 4.02
C PHE A 111 -3.25 -14.86 3.64
N LEU A 112 -3.33 -15.21 2.35
CA LEU A 112 -2.93 -16.53 1.83
C LEU A 112 -1.42 -16.69 1.62
N GLU A 113 -0.66 -15.64 1.31
CA GLU A 113 0.81 -15.73 1.23
C GLU A 113 1.45 -15.74 2.62
N SER A 114 0.86 -15.04 3.59
CA SER A 114 1.28 -15.10 5.00
C SER A 114 1.16 -16.50 5.60
N LEU A 115 0.25 -17.36 5.12
CA LEU A 115 0.16 -18.75 5.56
C LEU A 115 1.26 -19.65 4.97
N THR A 116 1.92 -19.21 3.89
CA THR A 116 3.05 -19.93 3.27
C THR A 116 4.40 -19.51 3.83
N ASN A 117 4.47 -18.38 4.54
CA ASN A 117 5.62 -18.02 5.34
C ASN A 117 5.54 -18.73 6.69
N LYS A 118 6.23 -19.88 6.72
CA LYS A 118 6.57 -20.70 7.89
C LYS A 118 6.63 -19.85 9.18
N PRO A 119 5.84 -20.14 10.24
CA PRO A 119 5.97 -19.42 11.49
C PRO A 119 7.39 -19.57 12.02
N SER A 120 8.01 -18.44 12.39
CA SER A 120 9.34 -18.38 13.00
C SER A 120 9.46 -19.42 14.10
N SER A 121 10.48 -20.27 13.98
CA SER A 121 10.73 -21.47 14.78
C SER A 121 11.17 -21.21 16.23
N SER A 122 10.95 -20.02 16.79
CA SER A 122 11.46 -19.68 18.12
C SER A 122 10.50 -20.02 19.28
N PHE A 123 9.41 -20.74 19.05
CA PHE A 123 8.48 -21.15 20.12
C PHE A 123 8.41 -22.68 20.36
N TRP A 124 8.90 -23.50 19.42
CA TRP A 124 8.75 -24.96 19.48
C TRP A 124 10.06 -25.72 19.72
N GLU A 125 11.19 -25.04 19.92
CA GLU A 125 12.50 -25.69 20.01
C GLU A 125 12.87 -26.27 21.38
N SER A 126 11.98 -26.24 22.37
CA SER A 126 12.39 -26.56 23.74
C SER A 126 11.67 -27.70 24.44
N ASN A 127 10.79 -28.49 23.81
CA ASN A 127 10.27 -29.72 24.41
C ASN A 127 9.83 -30.73 23.35
N SER A 128 10.10 -32.03 23.56
CA SER A 128 9.55 -33.09 22.70
C SER A 128 8.01 -33.06 22.74
N PRO A 129 7.30 -33.32 21.61
CA PRO A 129 5.82 -33.22 21.53
C PRO A 129 5.06 -34.08 22.56
N THR A 130 5.71 -35.11 23.10
CA THR A 130 5.18 -36.02 24.12
C THR A 130 5.02 -35.38 25.50
N HIS A 131 5.76 -34.31 25.83
CA HIS A 131 5.74 -33.71 27.17
C HIS A 131 4.54 -32.76 27.39
N GLU A 132 4.01 -32.13 26.33
CA GLU A 132 2.85 -31.23 26.41
C GLU A 132 1.52 -32.00 26.43
N LEU A 133 1.38 -33.08 25.64
CA LEU A 133 0.21 -33.96 25.71
C LEU A 133 0.14 -34.73 27.05
N SER A 134 1.25 -34.86 27.76
CA SER A 134 1.28 -35.44 29.11
C SER A 134 0.59 -34.55 30.17
N LEU A 135 0.41 -33.24 29.91
CA LEU A 135 -0.32 -32.33 30.80
C LEU A 135 -1.83 -32.58 30.80
N LEU A 136 -2.37 -33.23 29.75
CA LEU A 136 -3.79 -33.62 29.67
C LEU A 136 -4.17 -34.73 30.65
N LYS A 137 -3.18 -35.41 31.24
CA LYS A 137 -3.39 -36.53 32.17
C LYS A 137 -3.66 -36.08 33.61
N GLY A 138 -3.58 -34.77 33.89
CA GLY A 138 -3.91 -34.19 35.19
C GLY A 138 -5.42 -34.14 35.41
N HIS A 139 -5.89 -34.63 36.55
CA HIS A 139 -7.32 -34.74 36.87
C HIS A 139 -8.08 -33.40 37.04
N ASP A 140 -7.42 -32.24 36.91
CA ASP A 140 -7.98 -30.89 37.17
C ASP A 140 -7.87 -29.91 35.98
N THR A 141 -7.59 -30.38 34.76
CA THR A 141 -7.54 -29.48 33.59
C THR A 141 -8.95 -29.08 33.16
N SER A 142 -9.23 -27.77 33.11
CA SER A 142 -10.55 -27.27 32.67
C SER A 142 -10.81 -27.63 31.20
N ALA A 143 -12.06 -27.94 30.87
CA ALA A 143 -12.44 -28.30 29.50
C ALA A 143 -12.07 -27.20 28.48
N THR A 144 -12.10 -25.93 28.88
CA THR A 144 -11.69 -24.79 28.06
C THR A 144 -10.22 -24.86 27.65
N ILE A 145 -9.32 -25.24 28.57
CA ILE A 145 -7.89 -25.39 28.29
C ILE A 145 -7.65 -26.55 27.31
N ILE A 146 -8.39 -27.64 27.45
CA ILE A 146 -8.30 -28.81 26.56
C ILE A 146 -8.69 -28.44 25.11
N PHE A 147 -9.77 -27.68 24.93
CA PHE A 147 -10.19 -27.25 23.59
C PHE A 147 -9.26 -26.21 22.97
N ASP A 148 -8.76 -25.25 23.75
CA ASP A 148 -7.83 -24.24 23.26
C ASP A 148 -6.51 -24.86 22.75
N MET A 149 -6.03 -25.89 23.46
CA MET A 149 -4.88 -26.69 23.00
C MET A 149 -5.20 -27.49 21.74
N LEU A 150 -6.38 -28.12 21.64
CA LEU A 150 -6.79 -28.89 20.44
C LEU A 150 -6.89 -28.00 19.19
N ILE A 151 -7.45 -26.80 19.31
CA ILE A 151 -7.57 -25.84 18.21
C ILE A 151 -6.20 -25.33 17.77
N SER A 152 -5.27 -25.18 18.72
CA SER A 152 -3.92 -24.67 18.45
C SER A 152 -2.92 -25.74 18.01
N THR A 153 -3.30 -27.03 18.03
CA THR A 153 -2.38 -28.12 17.69
C THR A 153 -2.26 -28.28 16.17
N PRO A 154 -1.04 -28.24 15.61
CA PRO A 154 -0.79 -28.51 14.19
C PRO A 154 -1.33 -29.88 13.73
N LEU A 155 -1.89 -29.91 12.52
CA LEU A 155 -2.57 -31.10 11.98
C LEU A 155 -1.62 -32.31 11.83
N ASP A 156 -0.34 -32.08 11.57
CA ASP A 156 0.70 -33.11 11.47
C ASP A 156 0.96 -33.83 12.80
N ILE A 157 0.75 -33.14 13.94
CA ILE A 157 0.86 -33.71 15.28
C ILE A 157 -0.39 -34.50 15.66
N LEU A 158 -1.58 -34.02 15.26
CA LEU A 158 -2.87 -34.69 15.50
C LEU A 158 -3.00 -36.01 14.72
N VAL A 159 -2.35 -36.10 13.55
CA VAL A 159 -2.38 -37.25 12.65
C VAL A 159 -1.48 -38.41 13.14
N ASP A 160 -0.56 -38.17 14.08
CA ASP A 160 0.27 -39.23 14.70
C ASP A 160 -0.59 -40.16 15.58
N PRO A 161 -0.63 -41.48 15.29
CA PRO A 161 -1.40 -42.46 16.06
C PRO A 161 -1.08 -42.49 17.57
N ARG A 162 0.13 -42.06 17.97
CA ARG A 162 0.54 -42.00 19.38
C ARG A 162 -0.16 -40.89 20.15
N ASN A 163 -0.52 -39.81 19.45
CA ASN A 163 -1.17 -38.63 20.03
C ASN A 163 -2.69 -38.74 19.98
N GLU A 164 -3.24 -39.49 19.02
CA GLU A 164 -4.67 -39.75 18.88
C GLU A 164 -5.29 -40.35 20.15
N THR A 165 -4.60 -41.31 20.78
CA THR A 165 -5.03 -41.92 22.04
C THR A 165 -5.13 -40.89 23.17
N ALA A 166 -4.12 -40.02 23.31
CA ALA A 166 -4.11 -38.98 24.35
C ALA A 166 -5.23 -37.96 24.15
N ILE A 167 -5.55 -37.61 22.91
CA ILE A 167 -6.63 -36.68 22.55
C ILE A 167 -8.00 -37.32 22.83
N LEU A 168 -8.17 -38.61 22.51
CA LEU A 168 -9.38 -39.36 22.83
C LEU A 168 -9.60 -39.53 24.33
N GLU A 169 -8.54 -39.73 25.10
CA GLU A 169 -8.59 -39.74 26.57
C GLU A 169 -8.99 -38.38 27.13
N SER A 170 -8.48 -37.29 26.54
CA SER A 170 -8.79 -35.91 26.93
C SER A 170 -10.25 -35.54 26.64
N LEU A 171 -10.74 -35.88 25.45
CA LEU A 171 -12.15 -35.72 25.09
C LEU A 171 -13.05 -36.59 25.98
N SER A 172 -12.57 -37.77 26.38
CA SER A 172 -13.28 -38.64 27.34
C SER A 172 -13.35 -38.03 28.73
N ALA A 173 -12.29 -37.40 29.21
CA ALA A 173 -12.26 -36.71 30.50
C ALA A 173 -13.23 -35.51 30.51
N VAL A 174 -13.26 -34.72 29.43
CA VAL A 174 -14.22 -33.61 29.27
C VAL A 174 -15.67 -34.12 29.31
N ILE A 175 -15.96 -35.21 28.61
CA ILE A 175 -17.31 -35.79 28.57
C ILE A 175 -17.72 -36.38 29.93
N ASN A 176 -16.79 -36.96 30.68
CA ASN A 176 -17.12 -37.63 31.94
C ASN A 176 -17.26 -36.65 33.13
N HIS A 177 -16.49 -35.57 33.15
CA HIS A 177 -16.42 -34.68 34.31
C HIS A 177 -17.01 -33.28 34.06
N ASN A 178 -16.99 -32.81 32.82
CA ASN A 178 -17.21 -31.39 32.50
C ASN A 178 -18.34 -31.17 31.47
N LEU A 179 -19.04 -32.21 31.02
CA LEU A 179 -20.08 -32.10 29.99
C LEU A 179 -21.23 -31.18 30.42
N HIS A 180 -21.50 -31.12 31.73
CA HIS A 180 -22.52 -30.24 32.32
C HIS A 180 -22.19 -28.74 32.24
N LEU A 181 -20.94 -28.38 31.93
CA LEU A 181 -20.51 -26.99 31.75
C LEU A 181 -20.88 -26.42 30.36
N PHE A 182 -21.44 -27.26 29.47
CA PHE A 182 -21.78 -26.91 28.10
C PHE A 182 -23.29 -26.90 27.89
N SER A 183 -23.77 -26.08 26.95
CA SER A 183 -25.18 -26.17 26.52
C SER A 183 -25.48 -27.50 25.83
N ASP A 184 -26.75 -27.92 25.79
CA ASP A 184 -27.17 -29.18 25.18
C ASP A 184 -26.70 -29.33 23.72
N GLY A 185 -26.66 -28.23 22.96
CA GLY A 185 -26.15 -28.20 21.59
C GLY A 185 -24.64 -28.47 21.53
N GLN A 186 -23.87 -27.81 22.40
CA GLN A 186 -22.42 -27.99 22.48
C GLN A 186 -22.05 -29.39 22.99
N ALA A 187 -22.77 -29.93 23.98
CA ALA A 187 -22.54 -31.29 24.47
C ALA A 187 -22.75 -32.34 23.37
N LYS A 188 -23.75 -32.15 22.50
CA LYS A 188 -24.00 -32.99 21.33
C LYS A 188 -22.86 -32.90 20.30
N GLU A 189 -22.36 -31.70 20.02
CA GLU A 189 -21.22 -31.50 19.11
C GLU A 189 -19.94 -32.12 19.66
N ILE A 190 -19.68 -32.03 20.97
CA ILE A 190 -18.51 -32.64 21.62
C ILE A 190 -18.59 -34.18 21.54
N MET A 191 -19.77 -34.77 21.74
CA MET A 191 -19.97 -36.21 21.54
C MET A 191 -19.79 -36.64 20.08
N ASN A 192 -20.26 -35.83 19.12
CA ASN A 192 -20.04 -36.07 17.71
C ASN A 192 -18.55 -35.95 17.34
N LEU A 193 -17.84 -34.97 17.90
CA LEU A 193 -16.41 -34.78 17.69
C LEU A 193 -15.63 -36.02 18.16
N LYS A 194 -15.89 -36.51 19.38
CA LYS A 194 -15.23 -37.72 19.89
C LYS A 194 -15.46 -38.96 19.01
N THR A 195 -16.65 -39.10 18.44
CA THR A 195 -17.01 -40.27 17.62
C THR A 195 -16.47 -40.19 16.19
N THR A 196 -16.36 -38.98 15.62
CA THR A 196 -15.88 -38.75 14.25
C THR A 196 -14.37 -38.53 14.15
N PHE A 197 -13.72 -38.09 15.24
CA PHE A 197 -12.29 -37.77 15.27
C PHE A 197 -11.37 -38.90 14.76
N PRO A 198 -11.56 -40.19 15.16
CA PRO A 198 -10.71 -41.27 14.65
C PRO A 198 -10.84 -41.50 13.14
N GLN A 199 -12.06 -41.34 12.61
CA GLN A 199 -12.33 -41.49 11.18
C GLN A 199 -11.68 -40.36 10.38
N LEU A 200 -11.80 -39.12 10.86
CA LEU A 200 -11.17 -37.95 10.26
C LEU A 200 -9.63 -38.06 10.24
N MET A 201 -9.02 -38.50 11.34
CA MET A 201 -7.56 -38.68 11.40
C MET A 201 -7.10 -39.81 10.47
N GLN A 202 -7.89 -40.88 10.33
CA GLN A 202 -7.60 -41.97 9.40
C GLN A 202 -7.70 -41.55 7.93
N GLU A 203 -8.67 -40.70 7.59
CA GLU A 203 -8.83 -40.14 6.25
C GLU A 203 -7.70 -39.16 5.90
N CYS A 204 -7.27 -38.34 6.85
CA CYS A 204 -6.09 -37.49 6.73
C CYS A 204 -4.81 -38.31 6.50
N ARG A 205 -4.58 -39.37 7.30
CA ARG A 205 -3.45 -40.29 7.09
C ARG A 205 -3.47 -40.93 5.71
N SER A 206 -4.63 -41.42 5.29
CA SER A 206 -4.81 -42.03 3.97
C SER A 206 -4.49 -41.06 2.83
N SER A 207 -4.91 -39.80 2.96
CA SER A 207 -4.65 -38.73 1.99
C SER A 207 -3.15 -38.38 1.89
N ILE A 208 -2.45 -38.36 3.04
CA ILE A 208 -1.00 -38.12 3.10
C ILE A 208 -0.21 -39.31 2.55
N GLU A 209 -0.65 -40.54 2.83
CA GLU A 209 -0.02 -41.76 2.32
C GLU A 209 -0.15 -41.88 0.79
N ILE A 210 -1.30 -41.47 0.23
CA ILE A 210 -1.50 -41.37 -1.22
C ILE A 210 -0.53 -40.34 -1.82
N LYS A 211 -0.36 -39.17 -1.19
CA LYS A 211 0.63 -38.15 -1.58
C LYS A 211 2.09 -38.67 -1.53
N ARG A 212 2.42 -39.57 -0.61
CA ARG A 212 3.78 -40.14 -0.46
C ARG A 212 4.05 -41.35 -1.36
N ARG A 213 3.06 -42.22 -1.60
CA ARG A 213 3.21 -43.44 -2.41
C ARG A 213 3.00 -43.21 -3.91
N SER A 214 2.36 -42.11 -4.31
CA SER A 214 2.03 -41.93 -5.70
C SER A 214 3.18 -41.33 -6.51
N GLU A 215 4.01 -42.19 -7.09
CA GLU A 215 4.65 -41.97 -8.40
C GLU A 215 3.59 -41.99 -9.53
N HIS A 216 2.36 -41.50 -9.27
CA HIS A 216 1.30 -41.51 -10.28
C HIS A 216 1.61 -40.48 -11.37
N PRO A 217 1.30 -40.79 -12.65
CA PRO A 217 1.43 -39.84 -13.75
C PRO A 217 0.71 -38.50 -13.50
N SER A 218 -0.39 -38.48 -12.74
CA SER A 218 -1.16 -37.26 -12.49
C SER A 218 -0.46 -36.26 -11.55
N TRP A 219 0.25 -36.73 -10.52
CA TRP A 219 0.96 -35.83 -9.58
C TRP A 219 2.24 -35.26 -10.18
N SER A 220 3.01 -36.06 -10.91
CA SER A 220 4.17 -35.55 -11.66
C SER A 220 3.76 -34.55 -12.75
N THR A 221 2.58 -34.73 -13.35
CA THR A 221 1.99 -33.76 -14.29
C THR A 221 1.60 -32.48 -13.57
N LEU A 222 0.97 -32.58 -12.40
CA LEU A 222 0.58 -31.42 -11.60
C LEU A 222 1.79 -30.60 -11.14
N GLU A 223 2.87 -31.25 -10.69
CA GLU A 223 4.08 -30.54 -10.29
C GLU A 223 4.78 -29.84 -11.47
N LYS A 224 4.77 -30.46 -12.66
CA LYS A 224 5.23 -29.82 -13.91
C LYS A 224 4.36 -28.61 -14.27
N THR A 225 3.04 -28.73 -14.16
CA THR A 225 2.12 -27.61 -14.40
C THR A 225 2.34 -26.48 -13.41
N ARG A 226 2.59 -26.79 -12.14
CA ARG A 226 2.94 -25.81 -11.11
C ARG A 226 4.24 -25.07 -11.46
N SER A 227 5.30 -25.80 -11.82
CA SER A 227 6.57 -25.18 -12.24
C SER A 227 6.39 -24.26 -13.44
N LEU A 228 5.61 -24.66 -14.44
CA LEU A 228 5.31 -23.82 -15.60
C LEU A 228 4.54 -22.56 -15.20
N LEU A 229 3.57 -22.68 -14.29
CA LEU A 229 2.83 -21.52 -13.77
C LEU A 229 3.74 -20.55 -13.02
N GLU A 230 4.66 -21.04 -12.20
CA GLU A 230 5.65 -20.19 -11.53
C GLU A 230 6.54 -19.44 -12.54
N ASP A 231 6.97 -20.09 -13.62
CA ASP A 231 7.73 -19.44 -14.69
C ASP A 231 6.90 -18.40 -15.46
N PHE A 232 5.63 -18.68 -15.72
CA PHE A 232 4.72 -17.70 -16.32
C PHE A 232 4.47 -16.50 -15.41
N VAL A 233 4.32 -16.71 -14.10
CA VAL A 233 4.18 -15.63 -13.12
C VAL A 233 5.41 -14.74 -13.13
N LYS A 234 6.62 -15.32 -13.05
CA LYS A 234 7.89 -14.55 -13.15
C LYS A 234 8.00 -13.77 -14.45
N THR A 235 7.61 -14.38 -15.57
CA THR A 235 7.59 -13.71 -16.87
C THR A 235 6.60 -12.54 -16.87
N GLY A 236 5.41 -12.73 -16.30
CA GLY A 236 4.40 -11.68 -16.15
C GLY A 236 4.85 -10.53 -15.25
N GLU A 237 5.58 -10.82 -14.17
CA GLU A 237 6.21 -9.81 -13.33
C GLU A 237 7.28 -9.00 -14.09
N GLY A 238 8.10 -9.69 -14.89
CA GLY A 238 9.08 -9.04 -15.77
C GLY A 238 8.44 -8.08 -16.78
N ILE A 239 7.38 -8.53 -17.46
CA ILE A 239 6.62 -7.68 -18.40
C ILE A 239 6.01 -6.48 -17.67
N ARG A 240 5.47 -6.67 -16.46
CA ARG A 240 4.88 -5.59 -15.66
C ARG A 240 5.92 -4.52 -15.30
N ALA A 241 7.14 -4.93 -14.95
CA ALA A 241 8.23 -4.01 -14.67
C ALA A 241 8.63 -3.20 -15.92
N GLU A 242 8.72 -3.84 -17.08
CA GLU A 242 9.04 -3.17 -18.35
C GLU A 242 7.93 -2.18 -18.76
N VAL A 243 6.66 -2.54 -18.55
CA VAL A 243 5.52 -1.63 -18.78
C VAL A 243 5.60 -0.39 -17.88
N GLU A 244 5.97 -0.55 -16.61
CA GLU A 244 6.13 0.56 -15.67
C GLU A 244 7.30 1.47 -16.07
N GLU A 245 8.43 0.89 -16.50
CA GLU A 245 9.57 1.65 -17.02
C GLU A 245 9.19 2.48 -18.26
N LEU A 246 8.51 1.86 -19.23
CA LEU A 246 8.02 2.55 -20.44
C LEU A 246 7.03 3.67 -20.11
N ASN A 247 6.15 3.44 -19.13
CA ASN A 247 5.19 4.45 -18.69
C ASN A 247 5.89 5.67 -18.06
N ASN A 248 6.93 5.43 -17.26
CA ASN A 248 7.73 6.51 -16.69
C ASN A 248 8.52 7.27 -17.77
N LYS A 249 9.08 6.56 -18.76
CA LYS A 249 9.75 7.17 -19.91
C LYS A 249 8.79 7.99 -20.78
N LYS A 250 7.54 7.55 -20.94
CA LYS A 250 6.48 8.33 -21.62
C LYS A 250 6.18 9.64 -20.89
N LYS A 251 6.02 9.61 -19.56
CA LYS A 251 5.77 10.83 -18.76
C LYS A 251 6.91 11.84 -18.89
N GLU A 252 8.16 11.36 -18.86
CA GLU A 252 9.35 12.18 -19.13
C GLU A 252 9.32 12.77 -20.55
N LEU A 253 8.97 11.92 -21.53
CA LEU A 253 8.58 12.25 -22.91
C LEU A 253 7.73 13.52 -23.00
N GLU A 254 6.57 13.42 -22.37
CA GLU A 254 5.53 14.44 -22.38
C GLU A 254 5.97 15.74 -21.67
N ALA A 255 6.73 15.62 -20.58
CA ALA A 255 7.29 16.77 -19.87
C ALA A 255 8.29 17.55 -20.75
N GLN A 256 9.21 16.86 -21.41
CA GLN A 256 10.18 17.48 -22.32
C GLN A 256 9.47 18.17 -23.50
N LEU A 257 8.45 17.52 -24.07
CA LEU A 257 7.68 18.09 -25.18
C LEU A 257 6.97 19.38 -24.75
N LYS A 258 6.42 19.44 -23.53
CA LYS A 258 5.82 20.65 -22.98
C LYS A 258 6.82 21.80 -22.85
N VAL A 259 8.04 21.52 -22.38
CA VAL A 259 9.14 22.49 -22.29
C VAL A 259 9.53 23.01 -23.68
N ILE A 260 9.77 22.11 -24.63
CA ILE A 260 10.13 22.49 -26.00
C ILE A 260 9.05 23.36 -26.64
N LYS A 261 7.77 23.02 -26.43
CA LYS A 261 6.65 23.80 -26.95
C LYS A 261 6.61 25.21 -26.37
N SER A 262 6.88 25.35 -25.06
CA SER A 262 6.98 26.66 -24.40
C SER A 262 8.16 27.48 -24.95
N ASN A 263 9.33 26.87 -25.08
CA ASN A 263 10.52 27.52 -25.62
C ASN A 263 10.31 27.97 -27.07
N SER A 264 9.69 27.12 -27.90
CA SER A 264 9.35 27.46 -29.28
C SER A 264 8.40 28.66 -29.37
N LEU A 265 7.44 28.78 -28.45
CA LEU A 265 6.54 29.93 -28.39
C LEU A 265 7.32 31.20 -28.03
N HIS A 266 8.18 31.12 -27.01
CA HIS A 266 9.01 32.24 -26.59
C HIS A 266 9.93 32.75 -27.71
N VAL A 267 10.65 31.84 -28.39
CA VAL A 267 11.51 32.20 -29.54
C VAL A 267 10.69 32.84 -30.67
N LYS A 268 9.44 32.43 -30.87
CA LYS A 268 8.56 33.05 -31.87
C LYS A 268 8.19 34.48 -31.48
N GLU A 269 7.91 34.73 -30.22
CA GLU A 269 7.63 36.08 -29.69
C GLU A 269 8.86 36.98 -29.79
N GLU A 270 10.04 36.48 -29.38
CA GLU A 270 11.30 37.21 -29.53
C GLU A 270 11.59 37.56 -31.00
N ARG A 271 11.37 36.62 -31.93
CA ARG A 271 11.56 36.88 -33.37
C ARG A 271 10.64 37.99 -33.87
N ILE A 272 9.39 38.03 -33.42
CA ILE A 272 8.44 39.11 -33.78
C ILE A 272 8.97 40.44 -33.25
N GLU A 273 9.45 40.49 -32.01
CA GLU A 273 9.94 41.71 -31.39
C GLU A 273 11.23 42.23 -32.08
N VAL A 274 12.19 41.34 -32.34
CA VAL A 274 13.40 41.67 -33.12
C VAL A 274 13.03 42.20 -34.51
N SER A 275 12.01 41.63 -35.15
CA SER A 275 11.55 42.11 -36.47
C SER A 275 10.99 43.54 -36.38
N ARG A 276 10.19 43.86 -35.35
CA ARG A 276 9.70 45.23 -35.11
C ARG A 276 10.83 46.21 -34.86
N GLN A 277 11.81 45.82 -34.04
CA GLN A 277 12.98 46.66 -33.75
C GLN A 277 13.80 46.91 -35.03
N MET A 278 13.98 45.89 -35.87
CA MET A 278 14.65 46.04 -37.16
C MET A 278 13.91 47.02 -38.06
N GLU A 279 12.59 46.90 -38.21
CA GLU A 279 11.79 47.84 -39.02
C GLU A 279 11.92 49.29 -38.53
N PHE A 280 11.89 49.50 -37.21
CA PHE A 280 12.11 50.81 -36.61
C PHE A 280 13.50 51.36 -36.95
N HIS A 281 14.55 50.56 -36.76
CA HIS A 281 15.92 50.99 -37.06
C HIS A 281 16.15 51.25 -38.56
N CYS A 282 15.58 50.44 -39.46
CA CYS A 282 15.62 50.70 -40.89
C CYS A 282 14.96 52.03 -41.24
N SER A 283 13.78 52.31 -40.66
CA SER A 283 13.07 53.57 -40.89
C SER A 283 13.90 54.78 -40.43
N LEU A 284 14.49 54.68 -39.24
CA LEU A 284 15.37 55.73 -38.69
C LEU A 284 16.62 55.93 -39.55
N ALA A 285 17.25 54.86 -40.03
CA ALA A 285 18.43 54.94 -40.90
C ALA A 285 18.11 55.60 -42.25
N MET A 286 16.93 55.33 -42.82
CA MET A 286 16.46 55.99 -44.04
C MET A 286 16.25 57.49 -43.82
N GLU A 287 15.64 57.89 -42.70
CA GLU A 287 15.45 59.29 -42.33
C GLU A 287 16.79 60.03 -42.19
N GLN A 288 17.74 59.44 -41.46
CA GLN A 288 19.08 60.00 -41.29
C GLN A 288 19.84 60.11 -42.63
N THR A 289 19.72 59.11 -43.49
CA THR A 289 20.33 59.15 -44.82
C THR A 289 19.76 60.30 -45.67
N ALA A 290 18.44 60.48 -45.64
CA ALA A 290 17.79 61.60 -46.33
C ALA A 290 18.27 62.96 -45.77
N GLU A 291 18.45 63.07 -44.45
CA GLU A 291 18.98 64.28 -43.81
C GLU A 291 20.44 64.57 -44.23
N ILE A 292 21.29 63.54 -44.30
CA ILE A 292 22.68 63.68 -44.77
C ILE A 292 22.71 64.17 -46.22
N VAL A 293 21.93 63.56 -47.11
CA VAL A 293 21.84 63.99 -48.52
C VAL A 293 21.38 65.44 -48.63
N ALA A 294 20.39 65.85 -47.83
CA ALA A 294 19.92 67.23 -47.79
C ALA A 294 21.00 68.21 -47.29
N LYS A 295 21.80 67.81 -46.30
CA LYS A 295 22.94 68.59 -45.80
C LYS A 295 24.04 68.69 -46.85
N ASP A 296 24.41 67.60 -47.52
CA ASP A 296 25.40 67.59 -48.59
C ASP A 296 24.98 68.50 -49.76
N ALA A 297 23.71 68.49 -50.14
CA ALA A 297 23.19 69.41 -51.17
C ALA A 297 23.38 70.89 -50.76
N LYS A 298 23.11 71.24 -49.50
CA LYS A 298 23.34 72.60 -48.97
C LYS A 298 24.83 72.97 -48.96
N VAL A 299 25.69 72.06 -48.53
CA VAL A 299 27.16 72.25 -48.53
C VAL A 299 27.65 72.48 -49.96
N ASN A 300 27.23 71.65 -50.91
CA ASN A 300 27.59 71.80 -52.32
C ASN A 300 27.11 73.13 -52.91
N GLN A 301 25.90 73.56 -52.56
CA GLN A 301 25.38 74.87 -52.98
C GLN A 301 26.21 76.02 -52.40
N ALA A 302 26.57 75.96 -51.12
CA ALA A 302 27.41 76.96 -50.47
C ALA A 302 28.81 77.01 -51.11
N ASN A 303 29.39 75.85 -51.42
CA ASN A 303 30.70 75.76 -52.05
C ASN A 303 30.70 76.38 -53.46
N LYS A 304 29.67 76.11 -54.28
CA LYS A 304 29.49 76.76 -55.59
C LYS A 304 29.39 78.30 -55.48
N LYS A 305 28.65 78.80 -54.50
CA LYS A 305 28.54 80.26 -54.23
C LYS A 305 29.90 80.85 -53.85
N LEU A 306 30.66 80.16 -52.99
CA LEU A 306 31.99 80.57 -52.57
C LEU A 306 32.95 80.61 -53.77
N GLU A 307 33.00 79.55 -54.59
CA GLU A 307 33.82 79.51 -55.80
C GLU A 307 33.50 80.65 -56.76
N HIS A 308 32.21 80.93 -56.99
CA HIS A 308 31.79 82.04 -57.85
C HIS A 308 32.27 83.39 -57.29
N SER A 309 32.10 83.60 -55.98
CA SER A 309 32.57 84.82 -55.29
C SER A 309 34.08 84.99 -55.40
N LEU A 310 34.86 83.92 -55.17
CA LEU A 310 36.32 83.94 -55.29
C LEU A 310 36.76 84.21 -56.73
N LYS A 311 36.15 83.56 -57.73
CA LYS A 311 36.44 83.81 -59.16
C LYS A 311 36.15 85.26 -59.54
N SER A 312 35.02 85.81 -59.10
CA SER A 312 34.65 87.22 -59.35
C SER A 312 35.62 88.19 -58.70
N LYS A 313 35.99 87.98 -57.42
CA LYS A 313 37.01 88.79 -56.73
C LYS A 313 38.35 88.73 -57.43
N TRP A 314 38.80 87.53 -57.82
CA TRP A 314 40.06 87.34 -58.52
C TRP A 314 40.10 88.06 -59.87
N ALA A 315 39.00 88.02 -60.64
CA ALA A 315 38.89 88.76 -61.90
C ALA A 315 39.01 90.28 -61.65
N ALA A 316 38.26 90.82 -60.68
CA ALA A 316 38.33 92.23 -60.32
C ALA A 316 39.73 92.66 -59.86
N THR A 317 40.44 91.82 -59.10
CA THR A 317 41.82 92.09 -58.70
C THR A 317 42.76 92.08 -59.90
N ARG A 318 42.59 91.16 -60.86
CA ARG A 318 43.43 91.10 -62.07
C ARG A 318 43.28 92.34 -62.94
N ASP A 319 42.05 92.84 -63.10
CA ASP A 319 41.76 94.06 -63.87
C ASP A 319 42.38 95.30 -63.23
N LEU A 320 42.62 95.31 -61.92
CA LEU A 320 43.33 96.41 -61.22
C LEU A 320 44.85 96.41 -61.45
N PHE A 321 45.42 95.30 -61.94
CA PHE A 321 46.86 95.15 -62.18
C PHE A 321 47.22 95.00 -63.67
N SER A 322 46.24 95.20 -64.57
CA SER A 322 46.39 95.17 -66.04
C SER A 322 46.38 96.59 -66.59
#